data_AF-B4WHL1-F1
#
_entry.id   AF-B4WHL1-F1
#
_cell.length_a   1.000
_cell.length_b   1.000
_cell.length_c   1.000
_cell.angle_alpha   90.00
_cell.angle_beta   90.00
_cell.angle_gamma   90.00
#
_symmetry.space_group_name_H-M   'P 1'
#
loop_
_entity.id
_entity.type
_entity.pdbx_description
1 polymer ?
#
loop_
_entity_poly.entity_id
_entity_poly.type
_entity_poly.pdbx_seq_one_letter_code
_entity_poly.pdbx_strand_id
1 'polypeptide(L)'
;MGGGAGTRLYPLTKVRAKPAVSLAGMYRLIDIPVSNCLNSDIFKIYVLTQFNSASLNRHISKAYNFSTFSDGFVEVLAAQQTPDSPSWFEGTADAVRKYLWMFEEADVDEFIILSGDHLYRMDYRDYVMKHRESGADVTLSVVPIGYKTASSFGLMKVDENNRIVDFSEKPKGEALEAMKVDTTAMGLSPEEAKDKPFIASMGIYVFKKQVLIDLLKNNPEQTDFGKEIIPASSRDYNVQAYLFKGYWEDIGTIEAFYNANIALTKQPDPAFSFYSEDAPIYTRSRYLPPSKIKDSQITESIISEGCILKKCRIHNSVVGLRQRIHAGCEIDSALLIGADYYEEMHENGEFPLAANQPGKIPIGIGSGSVIRKAIIDKNARIGKNVQIINKDGVEEAEREDEGYYIRSGIVVVLKNATIPDGTII
;
A
#
# COMPACT_ATOMS: atom_id res chain seq x y z
N MET A 1 11.26 -0.42 0.78
CA MET A 1 11.18 0.97 0.26
C MET A 1 9.83 1.59 0.58
N GLY A 2 9.77 2.44 1.61
CA GLY A 2 8.52 3.05 2.06
C GLY A 2 7.99 4.18 1.17
N GLY A 3 8.76 4.60 0.16
CA GLY A 3 8.39 5.62 -0.81
C GLY A 3 8.83 7.03 -0.42
N GLY A 4 8.76 7.94 -1.41
CA GLY A 4 9.10 9.36 -1.25
C GLY A 4 7.97 10.19 -0.63
N ALA A 5 7.82 11.44 -1.05
CA ALA A 5 6.79 12.39 -0.56
C ALA A 5 5.32 11.89 -0.67
N GLY A 6 5.06 10.78 -1.38
CA GLY A 6 3.76 10.12 -1.38
C GLY A 6 2.66 10.90 -2.11
N THR A 7 3.03 11.77 -3.05
CA THR A 7 2.12 12.69 -3.78
C THR A 7 1.00 11.99 -4.52
N ARG A 8 1.23 10.79 -5.07
CA ARG A 8 0.22 9.99 -5.80
C ARG A 8 -0.94 9.48 -4.91
N LEU A 9 -0.72 9.35 -3.60
CA LEU A 9 -1.75 9.01 -2.61
C LEU A 9 -2.21 10.22 -1.81
N TYR A 10 -1.86 11.44 -2.23
CA TYR A 10 -2.39 12.63 -1.59
C TYR A 10 -3.92 12.68 -1.80
N PRO A 11 -4.72 12.91 -0.75
CA PRO A 11 -4.33 13.46 0.55
C PRO A 11 -4.10 12.46 1.69
N LEU A 12 -4.18 11.15 1.46
CA LEU A 12 -3.99 10.13 2.52
C LEU A 12 -2.58 10.19 3.15
N THR A 13 -1.61 10.73 2.44
CA THR A 13 -0.21 10.90 2.85
C THR A 13 0.10 12.26 3.47
N LYS A 14 -0.88 13.18 3.56
CA LYS A 14 -0.67 14.56 4.06
C LYS A 14 0.03 14.62 5.42
N VAL A 15 -0.43 13.81 6.37
CA VAL A 15 0.04 13.81 7.78
C VAL A 15 0.63 12.47 8.22
N ARG A 16 0.92 11.58 7.28
CA ARG A 16 1.47 10.23 7.58
C ARG A 16 2.38 9.76 6.45
N ALA A 17 3.39 8.97 6.80
CA ALA A 17 4.21 8.28 5.81
C ALA A 17 3.33 7.36 4.93
N LYS A 18 3.69 7.21 3.65
CA LYS A 18 3.01 6.29 2.72
C LYS A 18 2.83 4.88 3.31
N PRO A 19 3.84 4.25 3.94
CA PRO A 19 3.69 2.89 4.48
C PRO A 19 2.70 2.81 5.66
N ALA A 20 2.38 3.95 6.28
CA ALA A 20 1.42 4.05 7.38
C ALA A 20 -0.03 4.29 6.93
N VAL A 21 -0.29 4.44 5.63
CA VAL A 21 -1.65 4.47 5.08
C VAL A 21 -2.34 3.15 5.42
N SER A 22 -3.58 3.24 5.88
CA SER A 22 -4.34 2.10 6.40
C SER A 22 -5.01 1.35 5.26
N LEU A 23 -4.96 0.03 5.28
CA LEU A 23 -5.39 -0.87 4.21
C LEU A 23 -6.39 -1.88 4.77
N ALA A 24 -7.39 -2.26 3.99
CA ALA A 24 -8.35 -3.33 4.29
C ALA A 24 -8.99 -3.21 5.69
N GLY A 25 -9.29 -1.98 6.12
CA GLY A 25 -9.98 -1.68 7.37
C GLY A 25 -9.15 -1.79 8.67
N MET A 26 -8.11 -2.62 8.73
CA MET A 26 -7.32 -2.81 9.97
C MET A 26 -5.80 -2.80 9.81
N TYR A 27 -5.31 -3.09 8.60
CA TYR A 27 -3.89 -3.21 8.25
C TYR A 27 -3.30 -1.85 7.85
N ARG A 28 -2.01 -1.85 7.54
CA ARG A 28 -1.30 -0.74 6.88
C ARG A 28 -0.53 -1.26 5.67
N LEU A 29 -0.19 -0.39 4.73
CA LEU A 29 0.59 -0.79 3.55
C LEU A 29 1.88 -1.52 3.91
N ILE A 30 2.58 -1.08 4.97
CA ILE A 30 3.81 -1.72 5.44
C ILE A 30 3.62 -3.18 5.92
N ASP A 31 2.40 -3.55 6.30
CA ASP A 31 2.13 -4.89 6.80
C ASP A 31 2.29 -5.95 5.71
N ILE A 32 2.06 -5.61 4.44
CA ILE A 32 2.20 -6.53 3.31
C ILE A 32 3.66 -7.02 3.15
N PRO A 33 4.65 -6.14 2.85
CA PRO A 33 6.02 -6.59 2.64
C PRO A 33 6.65 -7.17 3.92
N VAL A 34 6.35 -6.62 5.10
CA VAL A 34 6.90 -7.16 6.36
C VAL A 34 6.36 -8.56 6.63
N SER A 35 5.06 -8.79 6.45
CA SER A 35 4.49 -10.14 6.65
C SER A 35 5.01 -11.14 5.63
N ASN A 36 5.18 -10.74 4.36
CA ASN A 36 5.79 -11.60 3.35
C ASN A 36 7.24 -11.97 3.75
N CYS A 37 8.03 -11.03 4.27
CA CYS A 37 9.37 -11.34 4.79
C CYS A 37 9.33 -12.35 5.93
N LEU A 38 8.48 -12.12 6.94
CA LEU A 38 8.38 -13.00 8.11
C LEU A 38 7.91 -14.41 7.73
N ASN A 39 6.93 -14.52 6.84
CA ASN A 39 6.44 -15.81 6.33
C ASN A 39 7.47 -16.51 5.40
N SER A 40 8.50 -15.79 4.97
CA SER A 40 9.59 -16.29 4.13
C SER A 40 10.90 -16.47 4.91
N ASP A 41 10.84 -16.54 6.24
CA ASP A 41 11.99 -16.70 7.13
C ASP A 41 13.05 -15.57 7.02
N ILE A 42 12.62 -14.36 6.65
CA ILE A 42 13.45 -13.15 6.58
C ILE A 42 13.13 -12.25 7.76
N PHE A 43 14.03 -12.23 8.75
CA PHE A 43 13.81 -11.56 10.04
C PHE A 43 14.58 -10.25 10.23
N LYS A 44 15.56 -9.92 9.37
CA LYS A 44 16.34 -8.66 9.44
C LYS A 44 15.77 -7.66 8.41
N ILE A 45 14.92 -6.74 8.83
CA ILE A 45 14.12 -5.90 7.94
C ILE A 45 14.35 -4.41 8.24
N TYR A 46 14.79 -3.66 7.22
CA TYR A 46 14.83 -2.20 7.27
C TYR A 46 13.70 -1.56 6.47
N VAL A 47 13.05 -0.56 7.06
CA VAL A 47 11.96 0.21 6.46
C VAL A 47 12.43 1.64 6.21
N LEU A 48 12.85 1.93 4.98
CA LEU A 48 13.30 3.26 4.58
C LEU A 48 12.09 4.19 4.35
N THR A 49 12.06 5.36 4.99
CA THR A 49 10.99 6.36 4.84
C THR A 49 11.53 7.78 4.86
N GLN A 50 10.95 8.71 4.09
CA GLN A 50 11.40 10.10 4.06
C GLN A 50 10.70 10.99 5.10
N PHE A 51 9.38 10.88 5.25
CA PHE A 51 8.57 11.84 6.00
C PHE A 51 7.61 11.17 6.98
N ASN A 52 7.15 11.92 8.00
CA ASN A 52 6.00 11.58 8.85
C ASN A 52 6.06 10.18 9.50
N SER A 53 7.20 9.82 10.08
CA SER A 53 7.53 8.47 10.57
C SER A 53 6.93 8.11 11.95
N ALA A 54 6.49 9.06 12.77
CA ALA A 54 6.06 8.77 14.15
C ALA A 54 4.94 7.72 14.26
N SER A 55 3.91 7.81 13.40
CA SER A 55 2.84 6.80 13.36
C SER A 55 3.34 5.45 12.86
N LEU A 56 4.32 5.44 11.94
CA LEU A 56 4.93 4.24 11.38
C LEU A 56 5.79 3.55 12.44
N ASN A 57 6.72 4.27 13.08
CA ASN A 57 7.58 3.76 14.16
C ASN A 57 6.74 3.09 15.26
N ARG A 58 5.72 3.80 15.76
CA ARG A 58 4.81 3.26 16.79
C ARG A 58 4.06 2.01 16.34
N HIS A 59 3.78 1.87 15.04
CA HIS A 59 3.13 0.68 14.51
C HIS A 59 4.11 -0.48 14.43
N ILE A 60 5.28 -0.27 13.84
CA ILE A 60 6.35 -1.28 13.74
C ILE A 60 6.72 -1.82 15.12
N SER A 61 7.06 -0.94 16.08
CA SER A 61 7.45 -1.36 17.43
C SER A 61 6.36 -2.13 18.20
N LYS A 62 5.09 -1.99 17.82
CA LYS A 62 3.96 -2.67 18.48
C LYS A 62 3.45 -3.89 17.72
N ALA A 63 3.73 -4.00 16.41
CA ALA A 63 3.30 -5.10 15.57
C ALA A 63 4.38 -6.18 15.45
N TYR A 64 5.63 -5.75 15.34
CA TYR A 64 6.78 -6.61 15.02
C TYR A 64 7.82 -6.47 16.12
N ASN A 65 7.60 -7.17 17.23
CA ASN A 65 8.55 -7.22 18.34
C ASN A 65 9.17 -8.61 18.41
N PHE A 66 10.48 -8.68 18.23
CA PHE A 66 11.24 -9.92 18.32
C PHE A 66 11.65 -10.17 19.77
N SER A 67 11.81 -11.44 20.14
CA SER A 67 12.35 -11.78 21.46
C SER A 67 13.77 -11.24 21.62
N THR A 68 14.17 -10.89 22.84
CA THR A 68 15.53 -10.40 23.16
C THR A 68 16.66 -11.37 22.76
N PHE A 69 16.34 -12.64 22.55
CA PHE A 69 17.29 -13.70 22.15
C PHE A 69 17.33 -13.97 20.63
N SER A 70 16.63 -13.15 19.83
CA SER A 70 16.60 -13.27 18.36
C SER A 70 17.38 -12.11 17.73
N ASP A 71 18.20 -12.43 16.73
CA ASP A 71 18.92 -11.43 15.91
C ASP A 71 18.01 -10.73 14.86
N GLY A 72 16.74 -11.14 14.77
CA GLY A 72 15.73 -10.50 13.92
C GLY A 72 15.26 -9.14 14.45
N PHE A 73 14.98 -8.21 13.53
CA PHE A 73 14.45 -6.89 13.83
C PHE A 73 13.64 -6.34 12.65
N VAL A 74 12.73 -5.40 12.96
CA VAL A 74 12.13 -4.51 11.95
C VAL A 74 12.39 -3.08 12.40
N GLU A 75 13.28 -2.37 11.69
CA GLU A 75 13.72 -1.03 12.06
C GLU A 75 13.39 0.00 10.97
N VAL A 76 12.99 1.19 11.38
CA VAL A 76 12.67 2.28 10.46
C VAL A 76 13.87 3.20 10.30
N LEU A 77 14.40 3.26 9.07
CA LEU A 77 15.46 4.19 8.68
C LEU A 77 14.81 5.43 8.07
N ALA A 78 14.66 6.47 8.87
CA ALA A 78 14.10 7.73 8.42
C ALA A 78 15.20 8.63 7.86
N ALA A 79 14.99 9.22 6.68
CA ALA A 79 15.92 10.19 6.11
C ALA A 79 16.27 11.28 7.15
N GLN A 80 17.56 11.45 7.42
CA GLN A 80 18.08 12.54 8.25
C GLN A 80 18.97 13.42 7.40
N GLN A 81 18.92 14.73 7.62
CA GLN A 81 19.93 15.64 7.09
C GLN A 81 21.21 15.43 7.90
N THR A 82 22.26 14.92 7.26
CA THR A 82 23.60 14.85 7.86
C THR A 82 24.44 16.02 7.34
N PRO A 83 25.51 16.43 8.04
CA PRO A 83 26.42 17.47 7.56
C PRO A 83 26.97 17.20 6.15
N ASP A 84 27.16 15.91 5.82
CA ASP A 84 27.70 15.44 4.54
C ASP A 84 26.62 15.17 3.47
N SER A 85 25.34 15.12 3.85
CA SER A 85 24.20 14.93 2.92
C SER A 85 23.01 15.81 3.33
N PRO A 86 23.00 17.09 2.92
CA PRO A 86 21.95 18.04 3.29
C PRO A 86 20.61 17.80 2.56
N SER A 87 20.59 16.94 1.52
CA SER A 87 19.38 16.66 0.73
C SER A 87 18.52 15.53 1.31
N TRP A 88 17.21 15.60 1.07
CA TRP A 88 16.27 14.48 1.29
C TRP A 88 16.57 13.33 0.30
N PHE A 89 15.98 12.13 0.43
CA PHE A 89 16.25 11.11 -0.60
C PHE A 89 15.70 11.55 -1.95
N GLU A 90 16.54 11.48 -2.98
CA GLU A 90 16.22 11.93 -4.33
C GLU A 90 15.54 10.82 -5.14
N GLY A 91 15.75 9.56 -4.75
CA GLY A 91 15.13 8.40 -5.36
C GLY A 91 15.30 7.13 -4.54
N THR A 92 14.93 6.00 -5.16
CA THR A 92 14.93 4.70 -4.50
C THR A 92 16.34 4.15 -4.23
N ALA A 93 17.26 4.32 -5.19
CA ALA A 93 18.66 3.91 -5.04
C ALA A 93 19.42 4.84 -4.10
N ASP A 94 19.14 6.14 -4.16
CA ASP A 94 19.73 7.12 -3.24
C ASP A 94 19.40 6.83 -1.78
N ALA A 95 18.15 6.48 -1.48
CA ALA A 95 17.75 6.11 -0.11
C ALA A 95 18.58 4.93 0.45
N VAL A 96 18.85 3.90 -0.37
CA VAL A 96 19.69 2.76 0.04
C VAL A 96 21.15 3.19 0.14
N ARG A 97 21.64 4.02 -0.79
CA ARG A 97 23.01 4.54 -0.80
C ARG A 97 23.36 5.32 0.46
N LYS A 98 22.47 6.15 0.99
CA LYS A 98 22.73 6.94 2.22
C LYS A 98 22.96 6.06 3.46
N TYR A 99 22.45 4.83 3.46
CA TYR A 99 22.65 3.84 4.54
C TYR A 99 23.60 2.71 4.15
N LEU A 100 24.33 2.84 3.04
CA LEU A 100 25.16 1.77 2.51
C LEU A 100 26.23 1.33 3.52
N TRP A 101 26.78 2.26 4.29
CA TRP A 101 27.74 1.96 5.37
C TRP A 101 27.22 0.93 6.38
N MET A 102 25.93 0.97 6.70
CA MET A 102 25.31 0.03 7.63
C MET A 102 25.02 -1.33 6.95
N PHE A 103 24.69 -1.31 5.66
CA PHE A 103 24.46 -2.53 4.87
C PHE A 103 25.77 -3.25 4.53
N GLU A 104 26.89 -2.53 4.44
CA GLU A 104 28.22 -3.12 4.26
C GLU A 104 28.64 -3.98 5.45
N GLU A 105 28.31 -3.56 6.66
CA GLU A 105 28.62 -4.29 7.91
C GLU A 105 27.68 -5.48 8.17
N ALA A 106 26.55 -5.57 7.46
CA ALA A 106 25.57 -6.63 7.68
C ALA A 106 26.11 -8.00 7.27
N ASP A 107 26.06 -8.98 8.18
CA ASP A 107 26.40 -10.37 7.89
C ASP A 107 25.24 -11.09 7.16
N VAL A 108 25.21 -10.91 5.83
CA VAL A 108 24.23 -11.46 4.89
C VAL A 108 24.87 -11.68 3.51
N ASP A 109 24.37 -12.65 2.77
CA ASP A 109 24.82 -12.95 1.39
C ASP A 109 24.07 -12.13 0.33
N GLU A 110 22.77 -11.90 0.56
CA GLU A 110 21.89 -11.18 -0.38
C GLU A 110 21.04 -10.10 0.30
N PHE A 111 20.69 -9.09 -0.48
CA PHE A 111 19.69 -8.09 -0.12
C PHE A 111 18.43 -8.25 -0.97
N ILE A 112 17.28 -8.28 -0.29
CA ILE A 112 15.98 -8.16 -0.95
C ILE A 112 15.46 -6.72 -0.84
N ILE A 113 15.21 -6.09 -1.98
CA ILE A 113 14.66 -4.75 -2.08
C ILE A 113 13.18 -4.87 -2.44
N LEU A 114 12.30 -4.42 -1.54
CA LEU A 114 10.85 -4.52 -1.69
C LEU A 114 10.20 -3.15 -1.83
N SER A 115 9.21 -3.02 -2.72
CA SER A 115 8.30 -1.87 -2.70
C SER A 115 7.29 -1.96 -1.55
N GLY A 116 6.94 -0.81 -0.97
CA GLY A 116 6.08 -0.70 0.21
C GLY A 116 4.61 -0.36 -0.07
N ASP A 117 4.19 -0.39 -1.33
CA ASP A 117 2.90 0.14 -1.81
C ASP A 117 2.17 -0.82 -2.77
N HIS A 118 2.51 -2.11 -2.73
CA HIS A 118 1.87 -3.13 -3.54
C HIS A 118 1.02 -4.06 -2.65
N LEU A 119 -0.10 -4.55 -3.19
CA LEU A 119 -0.91 -5.60 -2.56
C LEU A 119 -0.64 -6.94 -3.22
N TYR A 120 0.00 -7.86 -2.50
CA TYR A 120 0.38 -9.19 -2.98
C TYR A 120 0.76 -10.10 -1.80
N ARG A 121 0.84 -11.40 -2.07
CA ARG A 121 1.41 -12.40 -1.17
C ARG A 121 2.43 -13.22 -1.95
N MET A 122 3.66 -13.28 -1.46
CA MET A 122 4.76 -13.96 -2.13
C MET A 122 5.66 -14.63 -1.08
N ASP A 123 6.04 -15.88 -1.36
CA ASP A 123 7.10 -16.58 -0.64
C ASP A 123 8.45 -16.21 -1.26
N TYR A 124 9.28 -15.49 -0.51
CA TYR A 124 10.59 -15.07 -0.98
C TYR A 124 11.65 -16.18 -0.90
N ARG A 125 11.37 -17.30 -0.24
CA ARG A 125 12.31 -18.43 -0.17
C ARG A 125 12.53 -18.99 -1.57
N ASP A 126 11.44 -19.29 -2.27
CA ASP A 126 11.48 -19.75 -3.67
C ASP A 126 12.18 -18.74 -4.59
N TYR A 127 11.92 -17.46 -4.36
CA TYR A 127 12.51 -16.38 -5.14
C TYR A 127 14.03 -16.28 -4.95
N VAL A 128 14.50 -16.30 -3.70
CA VAL A 128 15.93 -16.28 -3.36
C VAL A 128 16.62 -17.59 -3.77
N MET A 129 15.95 -18.73 -3.66
CA MET A 129 16.47 -20.01 -4.17
C MET A 129 16.72 -19.93 -5.68
N LYS A 130 15.78 -19.39 -6.46
CA LYS A 130 15.98 -19.21 -7.92
C LYS A 130 17.09 -18.21 -8.26
N HIS A 131 17.25 -17.15 -7.47
CA HIS A 131 18.39 -16.25 -7.59
C HIS A 131 19.73 -17.00 -7.44
N ARG A 132 19.84 -17.85 -6.41
CA ARG A 132 21.04 -18.65 -6.13
C ARG A 132 21.29 -19.72 -7.20
N GLU A 133 20.27 -20.49 -7.57
CA GLU A 133 20.37 -21.57 -8.56
C GLU A 133 20.81 -21.08 -9.95
N SER A 134 20.35 -19.90 -10.36
CA SER A 134 20.71 -19.29 -11.64
C SER A 134 22.08 -18.60 -11.64
N GLY A 135 22.75 -18.52 -10.47
CA GLY A 135 23.97 -17.75 -10.29
C GLY A 135 23.79 -16.25 -10.58
N ALA A 136 22.56 -15.74 -10.50
CA ALA A 136 22.22 -14.36 -10.82
C ALA A 136 22.97 -13.38 -9.91
N ASP A 137 23.37 -12.25 -10.46
CA ASP A 137 23.89 -11.12 -9.69
C ASP A 137 22.74 -10.25 -9.19
N VAL A 138 21.69 -10.15 -10.01
CA VAL A 138 20.43 -9.49 -9.70
C VAL A 138 19.28 -10.35 -10.24
N THR A 139 18.23 -10.54 -9.44
CA THR A 139 16.96 -11.11 -9.94
C THR A 139 15.83 -10.11 -9.73
N LEU A 140 14.97 -9.98 -10.73
CA LEU A 140 13.78 -9.14 -10.72
C LEU A 140 12.52 -9.98 -10.71
N SER A 141 11.57 -9.65 -9.83
CA SER A 141 10.25 -10.26 -9.87
C SER A 141 9.40 -9.54 -10.93
N VAL A 142 8.82 -10.32 -11.84
CA VAL A 142 8.07 -9.81 -12.99
C VAL A 142 6.65 -10.36 -13.04
N VAL A 143 5.73 -9.56 -13.56
CA VAL A 143 4.33 -9.95 -13.77
C VAL A 143 3.91 -9.77 -15.23
N PRO A 144 3.11 -10.70 -15.79
CA PRO A 144 2.45 -10.49 -17.07
C PRO A 144 1.40 -9.38 -16.96
N ILE A 145 1.42 -8.41 -17.87
CA ILE A 145 0.46 -7.31 -17.89
C ILE A 145 -0.09 -7.04 -19.29
N GLY A 146 -1.30 -6.50 -19.30
CA GLY A 146 -1.99 -6.13 -20.53
C GLY A 146 -1.68 -4.71 -20.98
N TYR A 147 -2.15 -4.39 -22.19
CA TYR A 147 -1.93 -3.12 -22.85
C TYR A 147 -2.29 -1.87 -22.05
N LYS A 148 -3.41 -1.91 -21.31
CA LYS A 148 -3.94 -0.73 -20.60
C LYS A 148 -2.98 -0.21 -19.52
N THR A 149 -2.20 -1.10 -18.92
CA THR A 149 -1.31 -0.76 -17.80
C THR A 149 0.17 -0.81 -18.18
N ALA A 150 0.52 -1.37 -19.34
CA ALA A 150 1.91 -1.55 -19.79
C ALA A 150 2.76 -0.27 -19.77
N SER A 151 2.22 0.85 -20.26
CA SER A 151 2.92 2.14 -20.28
C SER A 151 3.12 2.78 -18.90
N SER A 152 2.58 2.20 -17.83
CA SER A 152 2.76 2.69 -16.46
C SER A 152 3.96 2.05 -15.75
N PHE A 153 4.56 1.00 -16.32
CA PHE A 153 5.61 0.20 -15.69
C PHE A 153 6.89 0.10 -16.56
N GLY A 154 7.97 -0.35 -15.94
CA GLY A 154 9.18 -0.76 -16.65
C GLY A 154 9.00 -2.14 -17.26
N LEU A 155 8.98 -2.21 -18.59
CA LEU A 155 8.84 -3.44 -19.36
C LEU A 155 10.21 -4.04 -19.63
N MET A 156 10.25 -5.35 -19.81
CA MET A 156 11.48 -6.05 -20.13
C MET A 156 11.28 -7.19 -21.12
N LYS A 157 12.37 -7.63 -21.73
CA LYS A 157 12.44 -8.86 -22.50
C LYS A 157 13.41 -9.81 -21.84
N VAL A 158 13.12 -11.10 -21.98
CA VAL A 158 14.00 -12.16 -21.51
C VAL A 158 14.38 -13.09 -22.66
N ASP A 159 15.51 -13.76 -22.51
CA ASP A 159 15.90 -14.89 -23.35
C ASP A 159 15.31 -16.21 -22.83
N GLU A 160 15.70 -17.32 -23.48
CA GLU A 160 15.27 -18.68 -23.14
C GLU A 160 15.66 -19.14 -21.72
N ASN A 161 16.66 -18.50 -21.11
CA ASN A 161 17.13 -18.78 -19.76
C ASN A 161 16.56 -17.81 -18.71
N ASN A 162 15.58 -16.98 -19.09
CA ASN A 162 15.01 -15.89 -18.29
C ASN A 162 15.97 -14.71 -18.01
N ARG A 163 17.11 -14.63 -18.71
CA ARG A 163 18.01 -13.49 -18.57
C ARG A 163 17.38 -12.26 -19.20
N ILE A 164 17.40 -11.13 -18.51
CA ILE A 164 16.89 -9.87 -19.04
C ILE A 164 17.86 -9.33 -20.10
N VAL A 165 17.37 -9.19 -21.33
CA VAL A 165 18.16 -8.75 -22.49
C VAL A 165 17.82 -7.34 -22.95
N ASP A 166 16.62 -6.86 -22.62
CA ASP A 166 16.15 -5.54 -23.01
C ASP A 166 15.24 -4.96 -21.91
N PHE A 167 15.30 -3.65 -21.71
CA PHE A 167 14.52 -2.95 -20.70
C PHE A 167 14.06 -1.60 -21.23
N SER A 168 12.79 -1.27 -20.99
CA SER A 168 12.22 0.01 -21.36
C SER A 168 11.32 0.53 -20.25
N GLU A 169 11.68 1.69 -19.68
CA GLU A 169 10.87 2.34 -18.65
C GLU A 169 9.69 3.08 -19.29
N LYS A 170 8.45 2.68 -18.93
CA LYS A 170 7.19 3.33 -19.33
C LYS A 170 7.08 3.61 -20.84
N PRO A 171 7.30 2.61 -21.70
CA PRO A 171 7.29 2.79 -23.15
C PRO A 171 5.89 3.14 -23.67
N LYS A 172 5.86 3.87 -24.78
CA LYS A 172 4.63 4.31 -25.48
C LYS A 172 4.80 4.14 -26.99
N GLY A 173 3.68 4.00 -27.70
CA GLY A 173 3.65 3.92 -29.16
C GLY A 173 4.48 2.73 -29.68
N GLU A 174 5.34 2.97 -30.67
CA GLU A 174 6.20 1.93 -31.27
C GLU A 174 7.13 1.26 -30.26
N ALA A 175 7.64 2.01 -29.28
CA ALA A 175 8.49 1.45 -28.23
C ALA A 175 7.72 0.46 -27.34
N LEU A 176 6.41 0.68 -27.13
CA LEU A 176 5.57 -0.27 -26.39
C LEU A 176 5.39 -1.55 -27.20
N GLU A 177 5.04 -1.41 -28.48
CA GLU A 177 4.86 -2.55 -29.39
C GLU A 177 6.13 -3.40 -29.51
N ALA A 178 7.30 -2.76 -29.51
CA ALA A 178 8.58 -3.44 -29.53
C ALA A 178 8.84 -4.29 -28.29
N MET A 179 8.21 -4.00 -27.14
CA MET A 179 8.44 -4.69 -25.86
C MET A 179 7.55 -5.91 -25.63
N LYS A 180 6.79 -6.34 -26.64
CA LYS A 180 6.01 -7.58 -26.57
C LYS A 180 6.92 -8.79 -26.39
N VAL A 181 6.45 -9.73 -25.59
CA VAL A 181 7.08 -11.03 -25.39
C VAL A 181 6.04 -12.14 -25.52
N ASP A 182 6.49 -13.34 -25.87
CA ASP A 182 5.64 -14.52 -25.80
C ASP A 182 5.56 -15.00 -24.34
N THR A 183 4.49 -14.61 -23.65
CA THR A 183 4.27 -15.01 -22.25
C THR A 183 3.81 -16.46 -22.11
N THR A 184 3.53 -17.19 -23.21
CA THR A 184 3.26 -18.65 -23.12
C THR A 184 4.51 -19.43 -22.74
N ALA A 185 5.70 -18.98 -23.16
CA ALA A 185 6.99 -19.53 -22.75
C ALA A 185 7.22 -19.44 -21.23
N MET A 186 6.48 -18.55 -20.56
CA MET A 186 6.49 -18.34 -19.11
C MET A 186 5.42 -19.17 -18.37
N GLY A 187 4.67 -19.99 -19.11
CA GLY A 187 3.65 -20.88 -18.57
C GLY A 187 2.28 -20.23 -18.38
N LEU A 188 1.96 -19.19 -19.15
CA LEU A 188 0.59 -18.68 -19.31
C LEU A 188 -0.16 -19.51 -20.37
N SER A 189 -1.48 -19.57 -20.25
CA SER A 189 -2.32 -20.11 -21.33
C SER A 189 -2.27 -19.23 -22.59
N PRO A 190 -2.53 -19.77 -23.79
CA PRO A 190 -2.57 -18.98 -25.02
C PRO A 190 -3.54 -17.79 -24.97
N GLU A 191 -4.70 -17.96 -24.31
CA GLU A 191 -5.66 -16.87 -24.12
C GLU A 191 -5.10 -15.76 -23.20
N GLU A 192 -4.53 -16.12 -22.05
CA GLU A 192 -3.94 -15.15 -21.13
C GLU A 192 -2.74 -14.43 -21.74
N ALA A 193 -1.93 -15.13 -22.53
CA ALA A 193 -0.76 -14.56 -23.18
C ALA A 193 -1.15 -13.51 -24.23
N LYS A 194 -2.28 -13.72 -24.92
CA LYS A 194 -2.84 -12.74 -25.85
C LYS A 194 -3.30 -11.47 -25.15
N ASP A 195 -3.89 -11.61 -23.96
CA ASP A 195 -4.38 -10.47 -23.16
C ASP A 195 -3.25 -9.76 -22.39
N LYS A 196 -2.18 -10.50 -22.07
CA LYS A 196 -1.00 -10.04 -21.30
C LYS A 196 0.30 -10.30 -22.07
N PRO A 197 0.54 -9.59 -23.19
CA PRO A 197 1.72 -9.82 -24.04
C PRO A 197 2.98 -9.10 -23.56
N PHE A 198 2.99 -8.57 -22.33
CA PHE A 198 4.11 -7.84 -21.75
C PHE A 198 4.47 -8.40 -20.38
N ILE A 199 5.73 -8.25 -19.99
CA ILE A 199 6.19 -8.48 -18.62
C ILE A 199 6.71 -7.17 -18.03
N ALA A 200 6.34 -6.90 -16.79
CA ALA A 200 6.72 -5.69 -16.07
C ALA A 200 7.39 -6.00 -14.74
N SER A 201 8.31 -5.13 -14.34
CA SER A 201 8.94 -5.17 -13.02
C SER A 201 7.91 -4.89 -11.93
N MET A 202 7.86 -5.75 -10.91
CA MET A 202 7.09 -5.50 -9.69
C MET A 202 7.79 -4.55 -8.71
N GLY A 203 9.00 -4.08 -9.02
CA GLY A 203 9.80 -3.30 -8.07
C GLY A 203 10.28 -4.13 -6.87
N ILE A 204 10.49 -5.44 -7.08
CA ILE A 204 11.00 -6.39 -6.07
C ILE A 204 12.25 -7.05 -6.64
N TYR A 205 13.37 -6.90 -5.93
CA TYR A 205 14.70 -7.27 -6.42
C TYR A 205 15.45 -8.10 -5.39
N VAL A 206 16.23 -9.08 -5.85
CA VAL A 206 17.25 -9.75 -5.04
C VAL A 206 18.61 -9.41 -5.63
N PHE A 207 19.54 -8.97 -4.79
CA PHE A 207 20.90 -8.67 -5.17
C PHE A 207 21.87 -9.50 -4.33
N LYS A 208 22.95 -10.01 -4.94
CA LYS A 208 24.14 -10.36 -4.17
C LYS A 208 24.65 -9.13 -3.43
N LYS A 209 25.10 -9.29 -2.18
CA LYS A 209 25.57 -8.19 -1.33
C LYS A 209 26.61 -7.31 -2.04
N GLN A 210 27.67 -7.93 -2.57
CA GLN A 210 28.77 -7.18 -3.20
C GLN A 210 28.31 -6.44 -4.47
N VAL A 211 27.43 -7.07 -5.26
CA VAL A 211 26.87 -6.47 -6.48
C VAL A 211 26.06 -5.22 -6.15
N LEU A 212 25.21 -5.24 -5.12
CA LEU A 212 24.47 -4.05 -4.70
C LEU A 212 25.40 -2.91 -4.29
N ILE A 213 26.42 -3.22 -3.49
CA ILE A 213 27.40 -2.24 -3.02
C ILE A 213 28.14 -1.61 -4.20
N ASP A 214 28.65 -2.43 -5.12
CA ASP A 214 29.41 -1.99 -6.28
C ASP A 214 28.55 -1.16 -7.23
N LEU A 215 27.31 -1.60 -7.51
CA LEU A 215 26.37 -0.85 -8.34
C LEU A 215 26.08 0.54 -7.77
N LEU A 216 25.85 0.65 -6.46
CA LEU A 216 25.52 1.93 -5.82
C LEU A 216 26.73 2.87 -5.68
N LYS A 217 27.94 2.33 -5.47
CA LYS A 217 29.19 3.11 -5.37
C LYS A 217 29.68 3.59 -6.73
N ASN A 218 29.61 2.74 -7.76
CA ASN A 218 30.10 3.07 -9.09
C ASN A 218 29.15 3.99 -9.86
N ASN A 219 27.89 4.10 -9.43
CA ASN A 219 26.87 4.94 -10.05
C ASN A 219 26.27 5.93 -9.04
N PRO A 220 27.04 6.91 -8.53
CA PRO A 220 26.57 7.82 -7.48
C PRO A 220 25.43 8.73 -7.95
N GLU A 221 25.42 9.11 -9.23
CA GLU A 221 24.42 10.01 -9.83
C GLU A 221 23.08 9.31 -10.14
N GLN A 222 23.04 7.97 -10.13
CA GLN A 222 21.81 7.22 -10.40
C GLN A 222 20.96 7.15 -9.13
N THR A 223 19.79 7.77 -9.15
CA THR A 223 18.93 7.94 -7.97
C THR A 223 17.82 6.88 -7.90
N ASP A 224 17.49 6.17 -8.99
CA ASP A 224 16.39 5.20 -9.02
C ASP A 224 16.81 3.79 -9.47
N PHE A 225 16.34 2.77 -8.73
CA PHE A 225 16.62 1.37 -9.06
C PHE A 225 16.03 0.96 -10.41
N GLY A 226 14.73 1.20 -10.62
CA GLY A 226 14.02 0.69 -11.79
C GLY A 226 14.41 1.42 -13.07
N LYS A 227 14.63 2.73 -12.98
CA LYS A 227 14.93 3.56 -14.16
C LYS A 227 16.40 3.57 -14.56
N GLU A 228 17.31 3.43 -13.60
CA GLU A 228 18.73 3.71 -13.83
C GLU A 228 19.63 2.54 -13.44
N ILE A 229 19.58 2.07 -12.18
CA ILE A 229 20.49 1.01 -11.69
C ILE A 229 20.27 -0.31 -12.44
N ILE A 230 19.02 -0.79 -12.53
CA ILE A 230 18.71 -2.06 -13.20
C ILE A 230 19.09 -1.99 -14.69
N PRO A 231 18.66 -0.98 -15.47
CA PRO A 231 18.98 -0.93 -16.90
C PRO A 231 20.48 -0.78 -17.17
N ALA A 232 21.22 -0.08 -16.30
CA ALA A 232 22.67 0.00 -16.40
C ALA A 232 23.34 -1.35 -16.08
N SER A 233 22.83 -2.08 -15.09
CA SER A 233 23.40 -3.36 -14.66
C SER A 233 23.18 -4.51 -15.66
N SER A 234 22.14 -4.48 -16.50
CA SER A 234 21.78 -5.61 -17.36
C SER A 234 22.83 -5.98 -18.41
N ARG A 235 23.74 -5.05 -18.75
CA ARG A 235 24.83 -5.27 -19.69
C ARG A 235 25.99 -6.04 -19.09
N ASP A 236 26.37 -5.69 -17.87
CA ASP A 236 27.62 -6.15 -17.24
C ASP A 236 27.39 -7.26 -16.20
N TYR A 237 26.16 -7.42 -15.71
CA TYR A 237 25.81 -8.38 -14.66
C TYR A 237 24.84 -9.46 -15.17
N ASN A 238 24.79 -10.60 -14.47
CA ASN A 238 23.77 -11.62 -14.71
C ASN A 238 22.44 -11.21 -14.08
N VAL A 239 21.61 -10.51 -14.86
CA VAL A 239 20.29 -10.02 -14.46
C VAL A 239 19.20 -10.99 -14.93
N GLN A 240 18.51 -11.62 -13.99
CA GLN A 240 17.52 -12.68 -14.24
C GLN A 240 16.10 -12.21 -13.91
N ALA A 241 15.11 -12.69 -14.65
CA ALA A 241 13.70 -12.51 -14.33
C ALA A 241 13.14 -13.72 -13.57
N TYR A 242 12.33 -13.44 -12.56
CA TYR A 242 11.53 -14.42 -11.83
C TYR A 242 10.06 -14.09 -12.06
N LEU A 243 9.33 -15.01 -12.69
CA LEU A 243 7.91 -14.83 -12.94
C LEU A 243 7.10 -15.03 -11.67
N PHE A 244 6.44 -13.98 -11.20
CA PHE A 244 5.48 -14.08 -10.12
C PHE A 244 4.12 -14.53 -10.65
N LYS A 245 3.62 -15.63 -10.08
CA LYS A 245 2.28 -16.17 -10.35
C LYS A 245 1.40 -15.92 -9.13
N GLY A 246 0.64 -14.83 -9.15
CA GLY A 246 -0.27 -14.49 -8.07
C GLY A 246 -0.93 -13.13 -8.29
N TYR A 247 -1.79 -12.74 -7.35
CA TYR A 247 -2.36 -11.41 -7.34
C TYR A 247 -1.30 -10.38 -6.96
N TRP A 248 -1.18 -9.34 -7.78
CA TRP A 248 -0.35 -8.18 -7.53
C TRP A 248 -1.05 -6.94 -8.05
N GLU A 249 -1.06 -5.88 -7.25
CA GLU A 249 -1.65 -4.60 -7.60
C GLU A 249 -0.80 -3.45 -7.05
N ASP A 250 -0.46 -2.46 -7.90
CA ASP A 250 0.14 -1.20 -7.46
C ASP A 250 -0.97 -0.29 -6.90
N ILE A 251 -1.03 -0.18 -5.57
CA ILE A 251 -2.00 0.65 -4.86
C ILE A 251 -1.43 2.03 -4.51
N GLY A 252 -0.54 2.53 -5.37
CA GLY A 252 0.15 3.81 -5.24
C GLY A 252 -0.65 5.03 -5.71
N THR A 253 -1.84 4.89 -6.29
CA THR A 253 -2.75 5.99 -6.68
C THR A 253 -4.08 5.89 -5.91
N ILE A 254 -4.82 6.99 -5.76
CA ILE A 254 -6.11 6.97 -5.03
C ILE A 254 -7.12 6.00 -5.66
N GLU A 255 -7.24 6.00 -6.98
CA GLU A 255 -8.15 5.10 -7.70
C GLU A 255 -7.80 3.62 -7.48
N ALA A 256 -6.53 3.24 -7.71
CA ALA A 256 -6.09 1.86 -7.53
C ALA A 256 -6.22 1.43 -6.07
N PHE A 257 -5.85 2.31 -5.13
CA PHE A 257 -5.99 2.06 -3.71
C PHE A 257 -7.45 1.85 -3.30
N TYR A 258 -8.38 2.70 -3.76
CA TYR A 258 -9.80 2.53 -3.52
C TYR A 258 -10.32 1.21 -4.11
N ASN A 259 -10.06 0.98 -5.39
CA ASN A 259 -10.54 -0.20 -6.11
C ASN A 259 -10.03 -1.50 -5.47
N ALA A 260 -8.74 -1.55 -5.10
CA ALA A 260 -8.16 -2.71 -4.44
C ALA A 260 -8.82 -2.99 -3.08
N ASN A 261 -9.14 -1.95 -2.29
CA ASN A 261 -9.83 -2.14 -1.00
C ASN A 261 -11.27 -2.63 -1.19
N ILE A 262 -12.03 -2.02 -2.12
CA ILE A 262 -13.41 -2.43 -2.38
C ILE A 262 -13.46 -3.84 -2.98
N ALA A 263 -12.50 -4.20 -3.84
CA ALA A 263 -12.41 -5.53 -4.44
C ALA A 263 -12.29 -6.67 -3.41
N LEU A 264 -11.79 -6.40 -2.19
CA LEU A 264 -11.73 -7.38 -1.10
C LEU A 264 -13.11 -7.83 -0.62
N THR A 265 -14.15 -7.02 -0.88
CA THR A 265 -15.53 -7.34 -0.48
C THR A 265 -16.21 -8.34 -1.42
N LYS A 266 -15.65 -8.55 -2.62
CA LYS A 266 -16.19 -9.48 -3.62
C LYS A 266 -16.26 -10.90 -3.07
N GLN A 267 -17.33 -11.60 -3.46
CA GLN A 267 -17.61 -12.98 -3.07
C GLN A 267 -17.96 -13.80 -4.32
N PRO A 268 -17.72 -15.12 -4.33
CA PRO A 268 -17.02 -15.88 -3.28
C PRO A 268 -15.49 -15.75 -3.34
N ASP A 269 -14.93 -15.38 -4.51
CA ASP A 269 -13.50 -15.44 -4.78
C ASP A 269 -12.89 -14.03 -4.97
N PRO A 270 -12.50 -13.32 -3.90
CA PRO A 270 -11.77 -12.08 -4.05
C PRO A 270 -10.38 -12.34 -4.64
N ALA A 271 -9.92 -11.44 -5.51
CA ALA A 271 -8.62 -11.59 -6.18
C ALA A 271 -7.44 -11.63 -5.18
N PHE A 272 -7.59 -11.02 -4.00
CA PHE A 272 -6.68 -11.13 -2.88
C PHE A 272 -7.44 -11.48 -1.61
N SER A 273 -6.91 -12.40 -0.81
CA SER A 273 -7.49 -12.80 0.47
C SER A 273 -6.52 -12.62 1.62
N PHE A 274 -6.97 -11.93 2.67
CA PHE A 274 -6.26 -11.85 3.95
C PHE A 274 -6.42 -13.14 4.79
N TYR A 275 -7.33 -14.05 4.42
CA TYR A 275 -7.66 -15.28 5.15
C TYR A 275 -6.74 -16.46 4.79
N SER A 276 -5.42 -16.27 4.83
CA SER A 276 -4.44 -17.36 4.65
C SER A 276 -3.90 -17.81 6.00
N GLU A 277 -4.02 -19.09 6.32
CA GLU A 277 -3.48 -19.67 7.56
C GLU A 277 -1.97 -19.91 7.49
N ASP A 278 -1.47 -20.35 6.33
CA ASP A 278 -0.04 -20.67 6.14
C ASP A 278 0.83 -19.41 6.02
N ALA A 279 0.26 -18.33 5.48
CA ALA A 279 0.96 -17.05 5.26
C ALA A 279 0.04 -15.86 5.55
N PRO A 280 -0.37 -15.66 6.81
CA PRO A 280 -1.23 -14.55 7.19
C PRO A 280 -0.50 -13.22 7.01
N ILE A 281 -1.28 -12.16 6.76
CA ILE A 281 -0.73 -10.80 6.89
C ILE A 281 -0.86 -10.42 8.37
N TYR A 282 0.27 -10.17 9.01
CA TYR A 282 0.33 -9.72 10.39
C TYR A 282 0.02 -8.22 10.48
N THR A 283 -0.43 -7.80 11.66
CA THR A 283 -0.55 -6.38 11.99
C THR A 283 -0.53 -6.23 13.50
N ARG A 284 -0.56 -4.98 13.97
CA ARG A 284 -0.62 -4.69 15.40
C ARG A 284 -1.89 -5.28 16.02
N SER A 285 -1.74 -6.13 17.04
CA SER A 285 -2.84 -6.51 17.94
C SER A 285 -3.30 -5.30 18.77
N ARG A 286 -4.61 -5.02 18.74
CA ARG A 286 -5.20 -3.84 19.39
C ARG A 286 -6.13 -4.18 20.57
N TYR A 287 -6.44 -5.46 20.78
CA TYR A 287 -7.38 -5.93 21.80
C TYR A 287 -8.71 -5.17 21.78
N LEU A 288 -9.23 -4.89 20.57
CA LEU A 288 -10.52 -4.22 20.43
C LEU A 288 -11.65 -5.21 20.70
N PRO A 289 -12.77 -4.76 21.27
CA PRO A 289 -13.93 -5.62 21.43
C PRO A 289 -14.51 -6.02 20.06
N PRO A 290 -15.27 -7.11 19.99
CA PRO A 290 -16.07 -7.43 18.82
C PRO A 290 -17.02 -6.28 18.45
N SER A 291 -17.30 -6.14 17.16
CA SER A 291 -18.19 -5.10 16.65
C SER A 291 -19.64 -5.31 17.11
N LYS A 292 -20.30 -4.21 17.50
CA LYS A 292 -21.71 -4.18 17.92
C LYS A 292 -22.58 -3.68 16.76
N ILE A 293 -23.59 -4.48 16.41
CA ILE A 293 -24.48 -4.19 15.29
C ILE A 293 -25.92 -4.24 15.80
N LYS A 294 -26.69 -3.17 15.60
CA LYS A 294 -28.09 -3.06 16.01
C LYS A 294 -28.95 -2.67 14.82
N ASP A 295 -29.87 -3.55 14.42
CA ASP A 295 -30.88 -3.30 13.38
C ASP A 295 -30.30 -2.80 12.04
N SER A 296 -29.12 -3.27 11.65
CA SER A 296 -28.44 -2.84 10.42
C SER A 296 -28.45 -3.91 9.34
N GLN A 297 -28.50 -3.49 8.07
CA GLN A 297 -28.38 -4.35 6.91
C GLN A 297 -26.99 -4.19 6.30
N ILE A 298 -26.24 -5.28 6.20
CA ILE A 298 -24.87 -5.30 5.67
C ILE A 298 -24.81 -6.34 4.56
N THR A 299 -24.33 -5.93 3.39
CA THR A 299 -24.24 -6.79 2.20
C THR A 299 -22.89 -6.54 1.51
N GLU A 300 -22.21 -7.60 1.09
CA GLU A 300 -20.93 -7.53 0.36
C GLU A 300 -19.95 -6.53 1.02
N SER A 301 -19.71 -6.65 2.31
CA SER A 301 -18.96 -5.63 3.06
C SER A 301 -18.11 -6.26 4.15
N ILE A 302 -17.00 -5.61 4.47
CA ILE A 302 -16.07 -6.02 5.54
C ILE A 302 -16.26 -5.11 6.74
N ILE A 303 -16.50 -5.68 7.92
CA ILE A 303 -16.60 -4.94 9.18
C ILE A 303 -15.42 -5.32 10.08
N SER A 304 -14.53 -4.35 10.33
CA SER A 304 -13.36 -4.52 11.19
C SER A 304 -13.75 -4.50 12.68
N GLU A 305 -12.77 -4.75 13.55
CA GLU A 305 -12.94 -4.78 15.01
C GLU A 305 -13.45 -3.45 15.61
N GLY A 306 -14.22 -3.56 16.70
CA GLY A 306 -14.58 -2.41 17.52
C GLY A 306 -15.62 -1.46 16.92
N CYS A 307 -16.34 -1.85 15.88
CA CYS A 307 -17.33 -0.98 15.26
C CYS A 307 -18.63 -0.91 16.08
N ILE A 308 -19.35 0.21 15.99
CA ILE A 308 -20.68 0.42 16.57
C ILE A 308 -21.61 0.90 15.46
N LEU A 309 -22.46 0.00 14.98
CA LEU A 309 -23.37 0.23 13.86
C LEU A 309 -24.81 0.22 14.36
N LYS A 310 -25.58 1.28 14.09
CA LYS A 310 -26.97 1.41 14.55
C LYS A 310 -27.88 1.75 13.37
N LYS A 311 -28.87 0.92 13.06
CA LYS A 311 -29.96 1.20 12.10
C LYS A 311 -29.46 1.79 10.77
N CYS A 312 -28.47 1.17 10.16
CA CYS A 312 -27.82 1.65 8.93
C CYS A 312 -27.82 0.59 7.82
N ARG A 313 -27.68 1.05 6.57
CA ARG A 313 -27.48 0.19 5.40
C ARG A 313 -26.03 0.34 4.91
N ILE A 314 -25.33 -0.78 4.75
CA ILE A 314 -23.95 -0.83 4.28
C ILE A 314 -23.85 -1.84 3.15
N HIS A 315 -23.38 -1.40 1.99
CA HIS A 315 -23.24 -2.20 0.78
C HIS A 315 -21.87 -1.98 0.13
N ASN A 316 -21.24 -3.04 -0.37
CA ASN A 316 -19.98 -2.98 -1.14
C ASN A 316 -18.89 -2.14 -0.46
N SER A 317 -18.76 -2.22 0.87
CA SER A 317 -17.97 -1.25 1.66
C SER A 317 -17.02 -1.90 2.64
N VAL A 318 -15.93 -1.20 2.94
CA VAL A 318 -14.96 -1.60 3.97
C VAL A 318 -15.08 -0.64 5.15
N VAL A 319 -15.53 -1.17 6.28
CA VAL A 319 -15.68 -0.44 7.54
C VAL A 319 -14.51 -0.77 8.44
N GLY A 320 -13.59 0.19 8.56
CA GLY A 320 -12.37 0.09 9.34
C GLY A 320 -12.58 0.14 10.84
N LEU A 321 -11.49 -0.04 11.59
CA LEU A 321 -11.53 -0.18 13.04
C LEU A 321 -12.23 0.98 13.77
N ARG A 322 -12.94 0.66 14.85
CA ARG A 322 -13.59 1.64 15.77
C ARG A 322 -14.63 2.55 15.12
N GLN A 323 -15.15 2.19 13.95
CA GLN A 323 -16.12 3.04 13.27
C GLN A 323 -17.42 3.15 14.06
N ARG A 324 -18.03 4.33 14.00
CA ARG A 324 -19.35 4.59 14.56
C ARG A 324 -20.24 5.10 13.44
N ILE A 325 -21.33 4.38 13.19
CA ILE A 325 -22.31 4.72 12.14
C ILE A 325 -23.68 4.82 12.81
N HIS A 326 -24.25 6.02 12.75
CA HIS A 326 -25.52 6.34 13.40
C HIS A 326 -26.73 5.92 12.55
N ALA A 327 -27.93 6.10 13.12
CA ALA A 327 -29.18 5.66 12.53
C ALA A 327 -29.50 6.39 11.22
N GLY A 328 -30.07 5.66 10.27
CA GLY A 328 -30.52 6.19 8.98
C GLY A 328 -29.40 6.43 7.98
N CYS A 329 -28.16 6.02 8.27
CA CYS A 329 -27.07 6.16 7.31
C CYS A 329 -27.15 5.13 6.17
N GLU A 330 -26.76 5.56 4.98
CA GLU A 330 -26.54 4.70 3.80
C GLU A 330 -25.08 4.81 3.36
N ILE A 331 -24.38 3.69 3.36
CA ILE A 331 -22.98 3.59 2.96
C ILE A 331 -22.90 2.63 1.78
N ASP A 332 -22.43 3.11 0.64
CA ASP A 332 -22.33 2.32 -0.60
C ASP A 332 -20.97 2.54 -1.23
N SER A 333 -20.25 1.46 -1.55
CA SER A 333 -18.97 1.56 -2.26
C SER A 333 -18.02 2.53 -1.55
N ALA A 334 -17.86 2.40 -0.23
CA ALA A 334 -17.07 3.34 0.56
C ALA A 334 -16.00 2.63 1.39
N LEU A 335 -14.84 3.27 1.50
CA LEU A 335 -13.75 2.87 2.38
C LEU A 335 -13.73 3.81 3.59
N LEU A 336 -14.25 3.33 4.72
CA LEU A 336 -14.22 4.06 5.98
C LEU A 336 -12.97 3.63 6.76
N ILE A 337 -11.92 4.43 6.79
CA ILE A 337 -10.59 4.00 7.30
C ILE A 337 -10.61 3.67 8.81
N GLY A 338 -11.41 4.38 9.61
CA GLY A 338 -11.59 4.06 11.03
C GLY A 338 -11.34 5.23 11.97
N ALA A 339 -11.17 4.90 13.24
CA ALA A 339 -10.73 5.85 14.26
C ALA A 339 -9.51 5.32 15.04
N ASP A 340 -8.60 6.22 15.38
CA ASP A 340 -7.42 5.91 16.18
C ASP A 340 -7.78 5.63 17.65
N TYR A 341 -8.92 6.12 18.14
CA TYR A 341 -9.44 5.99 19.51
C TYR A 341 -10.98 6.07 19.52
N TYR A 342 -11.60 5.72 20.65
CA TYR A 342 -13.04 5.98 20.88
C TYR A 342 -13.22 7.33 21.55
N GLU A 343 -14.28 8.05 21.18
CA GLU A 343 -14.79 9.14 22.01
C GLU A 343 -15.78 8.57 23.03
N GLU A 344 -15.58 8.92 24.30
CA GLU A 344 -16.56 8.66 25.36
C GLU A 344 -17.89 9.29 24.97
N MET A 345 -18.97 8.51 25.07
CA MET A 345 -20.35 8.94 24.85
C MET A 345 -21.25 8.23 25.85
N HIS A 346 -22.29 8.94 26.31
CA HIS A 346 -23.33 8.31 27.10
C HIS A 346 -24.07 7.23 26.28
N GLU A 347 -24.72 6.29 26.94
CA GLU A 347 -25.40 5.15 26.30
C GLU A 347 -26.47 5.58 25.27
N ASN A 348 -27.00 6.80 25.41
CA ASN A 348 -27.96 7.42 24.48
C ASN A 348 -27.34 7.89 23.15
N GLY A 349 -26.01 7.82 22.99
CA GLY A 349 -25.30 8.27 21.79
C GLY A 349 -25.06 9.78 21.71
N GLU A 350 -25.29 10.50 22.80
CA GLU A 350 -24.89 11.89 22.97
C GLU A 350 -23.50 11.95 23.62
N PHE A 351 -22.78 13.03 23.33
CA PHE A 351 -21.53 13.29 24.03
C PHE A 351 -21.79 13.42 25.53
N PRO A 352 -20.83 13.02 26.38
CA PRO A 352 -20.83 13.47 27.75
C PRO A 352 -20.85 14.98 27.70
N LEU A 353 -21.84 15.58 28.35
CA LEU A 353 -21.89 17.01 28.63
C LEU A 353 -20.71 17.35 29.55
N ALA A 354 -19.47 17.24 29.06
CA ALA A 354 -18.31 17.88 29.67
C ALA A 354 -18.32 19.35 29.22
N ALA A 355 -19.30 20.09 29.73
CA ALA A 355 -19.34 21.52 30.00
C ALA A 355 -18.83 22.58 28.98
N ASN A 356 -18.23 22.27 27.83
CA ASN A 356 -17.47 23.30 27.09
C ASN A 356 -17.57 23.33 25.55
N GLN A 357 -18.28 22.45 24.82
CA GLN A 357 -18.39 22.57 23.35
C GLN A 357 -19.77 22.16 22.75
N PRO A 358 -20.83 22.96 22.94
CA PRO A 358 -22.06 22.86 22.14
C PRO A 358 -21.74 22.96 20.64
N GLY A 359 -22.29 22.07 19.80
CA GLY A 359 -22.12 22.10 18.34
C GLY A 359 -20.94 21.30 17.77
N LYS A 360 -20.20 20.55 18.61
CA LYS A 360 -19.13 19.66 18.14
C LYS A 360 -19.70 18.39 17.48
N ILE A 361 -19.25 18.07 16.27
CA ILE A 361 -19.61 16.84 15.56
C ILE A 361 -18.72 15.67 16.06
N PRO A 362 -19.27 14.48 16.39
CA PRO A 362 -18.48 13.32 16.82
C PRO A 362 -17.68 12.68 15.69
N ILE A 363 -16.65 11.94 16.08
CA ILE A 363 -15.96 11.03 15.17
C ILE A 363 -16.95 9.95 14.70
N GLY A 364 -16.95 9.71 13.40
CA GLY A 364 -17.83 8.75 12.74
C GLY A 364 -18.83 9.41 11.82
N ILE A 365 -19.88 8.66 11.48
CA ILE A 365 -20.90 9.05 10.52
C ILE A 365 -22.19 9.45 11.24
N GLY A 366 -22.55 10.73 11.16
CA GLY A 366 -23.77 11.28 11.75
C GLY A 366 -25.05 10.74 11.11
N SER A 367 -26.15 10.80 11.87
CA SER A 367 -27.45 10.22 11.48
C SER A 367 -27.97 10.76 10.15
N GLY A 368 -28.62 9.90 9.36
CA GLY A 368 -29.24 10.28 8.08
C GLY A 368 -28.27 10.59 6.94
N SER A 369 -26.96 10.41 7.15
CA SER A 369 -25.95 10.73 6.14
C SER A 369 -25.79 9.62 5.09
N VAL A 370 -25.54 10.02 3.85
CA VAL A 370 -25.36 9.14 2.68
C VAL A 370 -23.93 9.30 2.18
N ILE A 371 -23.21 8.19 2.05
CA ILE A 371 -21.81 8.18 1.58
C ILE A 371 -21.71 7.18 0.44
N ARG A 372 -21.29 7.66 -0.75
CA ARG A 372 -21.13 6.86 -1.95
C ARG A 372 -19.77 7.11 -2.61
N LYS A 373 -19.09 6.05 -3.04
CA LYS A 373 -17.81 6.13 -3.79
C LYS A 373 -16.80 7.08 -3.14
N ALA A 374 -16.50 6.85 -1.86
CA ALA A 374 -15.69 7.75 -1.06
C ALA A 374 -14.69 7.00 -0.16
N ILE A 375 -13.60 7.68 0.17
CA ILE A 375 -12.66 7.32 1.23
C ILE A 375 -12.85 8.31 2.38
N ILE A 376 -13.21 7.80 3.56
CA ILE A 376 -13.33 8.61 4.78
C ILE A 376 -12.14 8.28 5.67
N ASP A 377 -11.17 9.20 5.75
CA ASP A 377 -9.94 8.97 6.51
C ASP A 377 -10.16 9.07 8.04
N LYS A 378 -9.12 8.73 8.79
CA LYS A 378 -9.20 8.51 10.23
C LYS A 378 -9.73 9.71 11.00
N ASN A 379 -10.58 9.40 11.97
CA ASN A 379 -11.14 10.38 12.92
C ASN A 379 -11.95 11.49 12.25
N ALA A 380 -12.40 11.29 11.00
CA ALA A 380 -13.31 12.23 10.36
C ALA A 380 -14.61 12.35 11.18
N ARG A 381 -15.16 13.56 11.20
CA ARG A 381 -16.36 13.94 11.92
C ARG A 381 -17.42 14.34 10.88
N ILE A 382 -18.24 13.38 10.49
CA ILE A 382 -19.29 13.62 9.49
C ILE A 382 -20.57 13.99 10.22
N GLY A 383 -21.10 15.17 9.92
CA GLY A 383 -22.34 15.68 10.47
C GLY A 383 -23.58 14.84 10.13
N LYS A 384 -24.72 15.29 10.64
CA LYS A 384 -26.04 14.72 10.34
C LYS A 384 -26.51 15.13 8.95
N ASN A 385 -27.22 14.25 8.26
CA ASN A 385 -27.82 14.49 6.94
C ASN A 385 -26.81 14.96 5.88
N VAL A 386 -25.54 14.57 6.02
CA VAL A 386 -24.50 14.87 5.03
C VAL A 386 -24.66 13.93 3.84
N GLN A 387 -24.50 14.45 2.63
CA GLN A 387 -24.50 13.66 1.40
C GLN A 387 -23.14 13.78 0.71
N ILE A 388 -22.35 12.71 0.73
CA ILE A 388 -21.11 12.61 -0.03
C ILE A 388 -21.41 11.69 -1.20
N ILE A 389 -21.72 12.26 -2.36
CA ILE A 389 -22.27 11.53 -3.49
C ILE A 389 -21.74 12.00 -4.85
N ASN A 390 -21.07 13.17 -4.91
CA ASN A 390 -20.46 13.71 -6.12
C ASN A 390 -21.42 13.68 -7.33
N LYS A 391 -22.62 14.28 -7.15
CA LYS A 391 -23.71 14.24 -8.14
C LYS A 391 -23.30 14.75 -9.53
N ASP A 392 -22.40 15.72 -9.56
CA ASP A 392 -21.95 16.37 -10.79
C ASP A 392 -20.86 15.57 -11.52
N GLY A 393 -20.40 14.44 -10.96
CA GLY A 393 -19.38 13.60 -11.58
C GLY A 393 -18.02 14.30 -11.70
N VAL A 394 -17.65 15.11 -10.71
CA VAL A 394 -16.37 15.84 -10.70
C VAL A 394 -15.24 14.83 -10.60
N GLU A 395 -14.26 14.89 -11.50
CA GLU A 395 -13.12 13.98 -11.51
C GLU A 395 -12.00 14.41 -10.56
N GLU A 396 -11.67 15.71 -10.56
CA GLU A 396 -10.57 16.28 -9.78
C GLU A 396 -11.02 17.57 -9.08
N ALA A 397 -10.86 17.63 -7.76
CA ALA A 397 -11.12 18.84 -6.99
C ALA A 397 -10.22 18.94 -5.76
N GLU A 398 -9.75 20.15 -5.50
CA GLU A 398 -8.96 20.49 -4.31
C GLU A 398 -9.81 21.40 -3.42
N ARG A 399 -10.26 20.85 -2.29
CA ARG A 399 -11.18 21.49 -1.34
C ARG A 399 -10.68 21.27 0.09
N GLU A 400 -9.37 21.47 0.26
CA GLU A 400 -8.69 21.21 1.53
C GLU A 400 -9.29 21.98 2.70
N ASP A 401 -9.64 23.26 2.47
CA ASP A 401 -10.26 24.13 3.45
C ASP A 401 -11.66 23.65 3.87
N GLU A 402 -12.33 22.90 3.00
CA GLU A 402 -13.61 22.24 3.28
C GLU A 402 -13.43 20.80 3.80
N GLY A 403 -12.18 20.33 3.94
CA GLY A 403 -11.86 19.05 4.54
C GLY A 403 -11.88 17.84 3.59
N TYR A 404 -11.90 18.02 2.27
CA TYR A 404 -11.88 16.92 1.31
C TYR A 404 -11.13 17.22 0.01
N TYR A 405 -10.89 16.16 -0.76
CA TYR A 405 -10.43 16.21 -2.15
C TYR A 405 -11.32 15.32 -2.99
N ILE A 406 -11.32 15.53 -4.31
CA ILE A 406 -11.84 14.55 -5.27
C ILE A 406 -10.70 14.16 -6.20
N ARG A 407 -10.45 12.85 -6.33
CA ARG A 407 -9.42 12.27 -7.20
C ARG A 407 -10.03 11.12 -7.99
N SER A 408 -9.96 11.16 -9.31
CA SER A 408 -10.57 10.14 -10.20
C SER A 408 -12.05 9.86 -9.86
N GLY A 409 -12.79 10.93 -9.54
CA GLY A 409 -14.20 10.85 -9.16
C GLY A 409 -14.50 10.23 -7.79
N ILE A 410 -13.46 9.99 -6.97
CA ILE A 410 -13.57 9.47 -5.61
C ILE A 410 -13.40 10.61 -4.61
N VAL A 411 -14.39 10.82 -3.74
CA VAL A 411 -14.28 11.82 -2.67
C VAL A 411 -13.41 11.28 -1.55
N VAL A 412 -12.38 12.03 -1.15
CA VAL A 412 -11.47 11.68 -0.06
C VAL A 412 -11.59 12.72 1.05
N VAL A 413 -12.29 12.36 2.14
CA VAL A 413 -12.38 13.20 3.34
C VAL A 413 -11.10 13.07 4.16
N LEU A 414 -10.52 14.19 4.56
CA LEU A 414 -9.22 14.27 5.22
C LEU A 414 -9.24 13.71 6.64
N LYS A 415 -8.07 13.28 7.12
CA LYS A 415 -7.88 12.90 8.51
C LYS A 415 -8.30 14.04 9.45
N ASN A 416 -9.10 13.72 10.46
CA ASN A 416 -9.63 14.67 11.45
C ASN A 416 -10.50 15.80 10.85
N ALA A 417 -10.88 15.75 9.57
CA ALA A 417 -11.77 16.74 8.99
C ALA A 417 -13.15 16.69 9.65
N THR A 418 -13.82 17.84 9.65
CA THR A 418 -15.20 17.97 10.09
C THR A 418 -16.05 18.41 8.91
N ILE A 419 -17.02 17.59 8.52
CA ILE A 419 -18.00 17.92 7.49
C ILE A 419 -19.28 18.35 8.21
N PRO A 420 -19.72 19.62 8.09
CA PRO A 420 -20.88 20.13 8.81
C PRO A 420 -22.19 19.40 8.52
N ASP A 421 -23.17 19.55 9.41
CA ASP A 421 -24.52 19.01 9.20
C ASP A 421 -25.14 19.53 7.90
N GLY A 422 -25.78 18.65 7.13
CA GLY A 422 -26.50 18.98 5.90
C GLY A 422 -25.62 19.27 4.68
N THR A 423 -24.29 19.20 4.79
CA THR A 423 -23.38 19.43 3.66
C THR A 423 -23.60 18.41 2.54
N ILE A 424 -23.55 18.87 1.29
CA ILE A 424 -23.62 18.05 0.08
C ILE A 424 -22.30 18.21 -0.67
N ILE A 425 -21.63 17.10 -0.94
CA ILE A 425 -20.37 16.99 -1.69
C ILE A 425 -20.59 16.14 -2.93
#